data_AF-A0A5N5UKV6-F1
#
_entry.id   AF-A0A5N5UKV6-F1
#
_cell.length_a   1.000
_cell.length_b   1.000
_cell.length_c   1.000
_cell.angle_alpha   90.00
_cell.angle_beta   90.00
_cell.angle_gamma   90.00
#
_symmetry.space_group_name_H-M   'P 1'
#
loop_
_entity.id
_entity.type
_entity.pdbx_description
1 polymer ?
#
loop_
_entity_poly.entity_id
_entity_poly.type
_entity_poly.pdbx_seq_one_letter_code
_entity_poly.pdbx_strand_id
1 'polypeptide(L)'
;MSNNGEFFCEIDVIAELANAHGGDRSKAVEMIHCISESADAAKIQVFTADDLAVEAHENYELYQELALSTDDLRAIIDAAHEDALYVFADVFGDEGLQRIIETDIDGFKIHSSDLTNHRLIEKVGREDKPTLVSAGGVTPMEINEALSRLERVTDAPLGLVYGFQNYPTKLEDAHLNRLRNLIHKYASEYWVGYASHVDGGTDDAKSLPAWAVAVGADFVEVHTTLDRSQEGPDYYSSLEPDAFHSMAAYVDRVKMSLGSNSLDMSESESNYRTNHKKCVVTTRTLSAGDSISEDDVVLKRPAENPKTTFRDIDDVIGKIVKQTVEAEEPVRTTDVEFRVTATLACRSESTRLYGKPLQLVGEEPILSHQISQLRKVNAIDEIVLAISDTPSKAAFIKFADKNNLSYIVGDENDVLGRIVEAGRTSGADLVVRTTTENPFLFYEAIDRVVEHAIAENADLAVTRDLPLGSFAEVISLRALHRAHEFGEDRHRSELVTSFITEHPESFDIVGIEPPETVRRPDVRLTVDNPCDLMLVRELWERVSEHDDPYDLETILQYYDNENLSTINEEKPDGTTPAVVGQSWHIYAESDERMTCIDWGDSKPFSQ
;
A
#
# COMPACT_ATOMS: atom_id res chain seq x y z
N MET A 1 9.59 -5.62 -11.15
CA MET A 1 10.09 -4.45 -11.92
C MET A 1 11.37 -4.92 -12.59
N SER A 2 11.26 -5.43 -13.81
CA SER A 2 12.40 -5.84 -14.64
C SER A 2 13.13 -4.60 -15.17
N ASN A 3 14.44 -4.73 -15.33
CA ASN A 3 15.41 -3.73 -15.83
C ASN A 3 15.16 -3.21 -17.28
N ASN A 4 13.94 -3.17 -17.79
CA ASN A 4 13.67 -2.85 -19.21
C ASN A 4 13.60 -1.33 -19.52
N GLY A 5 14.04 -0.45 -18.61
CA GLY A 5 13.55 0.93 -18.59
C GLY A 5 14.56 2.07 -18.76
N GLU A 6 15.88 1.88 -18.55
CA GLU A 6 16.78 3.05 -18.41
C GLU A 6 16.80 3.96 -19.65
N PHE A 7 16.80 3.40 -20.87
CA PHE A 7 16.88 4.18 -22.11
C PHE A 7 15.71 5.16 -22.31
N PHE A 8 14.47 4.69 -22.11
CA PHE A 8 13.29 5.55 -22.29
C PHE A 8 13.00 6.42 -21.05
N CYS A 9 13.60 6.13 -19.88
CA CYS A 9 13.50 6.99 -18.68
C CYS A 9 14.16 8.36 -18.89
N GLU A 10 15.01 8.49 -19.91
CA GLU A 10 15.72 9.73 -20.25
C GLU A 10 15.04 10.50 -21.40
N ILE A 11 13.93 9.99 -21.96
CA ILE A 11 13.23 10.61 -23.10
C ILE A 11 11.88 11.14 -22.65
N ASP A 12 11.74 12.46 -22.67
CA ASP A 12 10.49 13.15 -22.35
C ASP A 12 9.85 13.76 -23.61
N VAL A 13 10.68 14.26 -24.53
CA VAL A 13 10.26 14.98 -25.73
C VAL A 13 11.00 14.47 -26.97
N ILE A 14 10.23 14.04 -27.97
CA ILE A 14 10.69 13.61 -29.28
C ILE A 14 10.32 14.68 -30.32
N ALA A 15 11.33 15.27 -30.96
CA ALA A 15 11.17 16.17 -32.10
C ALA A 15 11.04 15.37 -33.40
N GLU A 16 9.86 15.33 -33.98
CA GLU A 16 9.61 14.69 -35.28
C GLU A 16 9.95 15.68 -36.40
N LEU A 17 10.96 15.36 -37.21
CA LEU A 17 11.35 16.16 -38.37
C LEU A 17 10.39 15.94 -39.55
N ALA A 18 9.76 14.76 -39.61
CA ALA A 18 8.92 14.31 -40.72
C ALA A 18 9.56 14.65 -42.08
N ASN A 19 8.85 15.34 -42.97
CA ASN A 19 9.38 15.79 -44.26
C ASN A 19 9.64 17.31 -44.32
N ALA A 20 9.64 18.02 -43.19
CA ALA A 20 9.79 19.48 -43.17
C ALA A 20 11.15 19.95 -43.72
N HIS A 21 12.16 19.07 -43.72
CA HIS A 21 13.46 19.29 -44.37
C HIS A 21 13.37 19.32 -45.92
N GLY A 22 12.30 18.81 -46.54
CA GLY A 22 12.08 18.90 -47.98
C GLY A 22 13.12 18.18 -48.84
N GLY A 23 13.69 17.08 -48.34
CA GLY A 23 14.82 16.38 -48.98
C GLY A 23 16.19 17.07 -48.84
N ASP A 24 16.30 18.19 -48.11
CA ASP A 24 17.56 18.92 -47.94
C ASP A 24 18.25 18.56 -46.61
N ARG A 25 19.43 17.94 -46.70
CA ARG A 25 20.29 17.60 -45.55
C ARG A 25 20.62 18.81 -44.68
N SER A 26 21.03 19.92 -45.29
CA SER A 26 21.45 21.10 -44.53
C SER A 26 20.29 21.67 -43.72
N LYS A 27 19.07 21.61 -44.26
CA LYS A 27 17.85 22.00 -43.54
C LYS A 27 17.54 21.06 -42.38
N ALA A 28 17.66 19.74 -42.58
CA ALA A 28 17.45 18.76 -41.51
C ALA A 28 18.44 18.95 -40.34
N VAL A 29 19.71 19.18 -40.64
CA VAL A 29 20.75 19.46 -39.64
C VAL A 29 20.47 20.79 -38.91
N GLU A 30 20.05 21.83 -39.63
CA GLU A 30 19.64 23.10 -39.00
C GLU A 30 18.45 22.92 -38.05
N MET A 31 17.46 22.10 -38.43
CA MET A 31 16.32 21.78 -37.58
C MET A 31 16.75 21.13 -36.27
N ILE A 32 17.66 20.15 -36.32
CA ILE A 32 18.23 19.47 -35.14
C ILE A 32 18.84 20.49 -34.18
N HIS A 33 19.74 21.34 -34.67
CA HIS A 33 20.41 22.34 -33.85
C HIS A 33 19.44 23.36 -33.24
N CYS A 34 18.31 23.65 -33.90
CA CYS A 34 17.31 24.56 -33.39
C CYS A 34 16.46 23.97 -32.25
N ILE A 35 16.43 22.65 -32.07
CA ILE A 35 15.58 21.99 -31.06
C ILE A 35 16.36 21.26 -29.98
N SER A 36 17.68 21.18 -30.07
CA SER A 36 18.51 20.33 -29.21
C SER A 36 18.50 20.70 -27.74
N GLU A 37 18.21 21.96 -27.39
CA GLU A 37 18.05 22.38 -25.98
C GLU A 37 16.68 21.99 -25.37
N SER A 38 15.75 21.43 -26.15
CA SER A 38 14.36 21.16 -25.72
C SER A 38 13.80 19.82 -26.15
N ALA A 39 14.59 19.00 -26.83
CA ALA A 39 14.24 17.62 -27.15
C ALA A 39 15.29 16.70 -26.53
N ASP A 40 14.88 15.46 -26.26
CA ASP A 40 15.78 14.38 -25.83
C ASP A 40 16.07 13.44 -27.00
N ALA A 41 15.16 13.40 -27.98
CA ALA A 41 15.32 12.62 -29.19
C ALA A 41 14.81 13.37 -30.42
N ALA A 42 15.44 13.10 -31.57
CA ALA A 42 14.93 13.42 -32.89
C ALA A 42 14.32 12.16 -33.53
N LYS A 43 13.27 12.34 -34.34
CA LYS A 43 12.72 11.30 -35.20
C LYS A 43 12.80 11.71 -36.66
N ILE A 44 13.22 10.78 -37.50
CA ILE A 44 13.33 10.96 -38.95
C ILE A 44 12.54 9.87 -39.67
N GLN A 45 11.91 10.22 -40.80
CA GLN A 45 11.24 9.26 -41.66
C GLN A 45 12.23 8.70 -42.69
N VAL A 46 12.32 7.38 -42.80
CA VAL A 46 13.25 6.70 -43.69
C VAL A 46 12.48 5.81 -44.66
N PHE A 47 12.49 6.21 -45.93
CA PHE A 47 11.73 5.55 -46.98
C PHE A 47 12.36 5.77 -48.37
N THR A 48 11.93 4.95 -49.31
CA THR A 48 11.93 5.27 -50.74
C THR A 48 10.51 5.47 -51.25
N ALA A 49 10.36 6.08 -52.43
CA ALA A 49 9.04 6.20 -53.04
C ALA A 49 8.37 4.83 -53.26
N ASP A 50 9.17 3.79 -53.56
CA ASP A 50 8.72 2.41 -53.74
C ASP A 50 8.31 1.72 -52.43
N ASP A 51 8.90 2.13 -51.29
CA ASP A 51 8.44 1.67 -49.98
C ASP A 51 7.02 2.19 -49.69
N LEU A 52 6.72 3.44 -50.06
CA LEU A 52 5.47 4.12 -49.71
C LEU A 52 4.32 3.89 -50.68
N ALA A 53 4.60 3.89 -51.98
CA ALA A 53 3.57 3.98 -52.98
C ALA A 53 3.93 3.32 -54.31
N VAL A 54 2.91 2.92 -55.04
CA VAL A 54 3.06 2.53 -56.44
C VAL A 54 3.37 3.75 -57.31
N GLU A 55 4.11 3.58 -58.40
CA GLU A 55 4.49 4.66 -59.33
C GLU A 55 3.31 5.53 -59.81
N ALA A 56 2.11 4.95 -59.92
CA ALA A 56 0.91 5.65 -60.36
C ALA A 56 0.25 6.55 -59.29
N HIS A 57 0.76 6.55 -58.05
CA HIS A 57 0.26 7.38 -56.97
C HIS A 57 0.59 8.85 -57.23
N GLU A 58 -0.34 9.76 -56.93
CA GLU A 58 -0.19 11.19 -57.26
C GLU A 58 1.03 11.86 -56.61
N ASN A 59 1.44 11.38 -55.43
CA ASN A 59 2.60 11.89 -54.69
C ASN A 59 3.89 11.10 -54.91
N TYR A 60 3.94 10.13 -55.84
CA TYR A 60 5.13 9.29 -56.00
C TYR A 60 6.40 10.11 -56.34
N GLU A 61 6.29 11.08 -57.26
CA GLU A 61 7.38 12.00 -57.60
C GLU A 61 7.81 12.85 -56.39
N LEU A 62 6.85 13.34 -55.59
CA LEU A 62 7.13 14.08 -54.36
C LEU A 62 7.90 13.21 -53.36
N TYR A 63 7.54 11.94 -53.19
CA TYR A 63 8.28 11.03 -52.32
C TYR A 63 9.71 10.80 -52.80
N GLN A 64 9.96 10.81 -54.12
CA GLN A 64 11.33 10.75 -54.65
C GLN A 64 12.15 12.00 -54.29
N GLU A 65 11.51 13.18 -54.30
CA GLU A 65 12.16 14.45 -53.93
C GLU A 65 12.45 14.53 -52.42
N LEU A 66 11.57 13.98 -51.58
CA LEU A 66 11.70 14.03 -50.12
C LEU A 66 12.67 12.98 -49.56
N ALA A 67 12.84 11.85 -50.25
CA ALA A 67 13.66 10.73 -49.79
C ALA A 67 15.14 11.12 -49.64
N LEU A 68 15.68 10.94 -48.43
CA LEU A 68 17.07 11.23 -48.11
C LEU A 68 17.99 10.08 -48.57
N SER A 69 19.21 10.43 -49.00
CA SER A 69 20.24 9.43 -49.31
C SER A 69 20.84 8.85 -48.02
N THR A 70 21.49 7.67 -48.09
CA THR A 70 22.18 7.07 -46.94
C THR A 70 23.25 7.99 -46.35
N ASP A 71 23.97 8.76 -47.18
CA ASP A 71 24.97 9.71 -46.70
C ASP A 71 24.34 10.92 -46.01
N ASP A 72 23.15 11.33 -46.45
CA ASP A 72 22.40 12.39 -45.78
C ASP A 72 21.86 11.92 -44.43
N LEU A 73 21.30 10.69 -44.36
CA LEU A 73 20.84 10.07 -43.12
C LEU A 73 21.98 9.97 -42.09
N ARG A 74 23.17 9.50 -42.51
CA ARG A 74 24.36 9.46 -41.63
C ARG A 74 24.70 10.83 -41.07
N ALA A 75 24.78 11.85 -41.94
CA ALA A 75 25.14 13.20 -41.50
C ALA A 75 24.11 13.82 -40.55
N ILE A 76 22.82 13.50 -40.71
CA ILE A 76 21.75 13.95 -39.82
C ILE A 76 21.86 13.25 -38.45
N ILE A 77 22.13 11.95 -38.43
CA ILE A 77 22.34 11.19 -37.19
C ILE A 77 23.57 11.72 -36.45
N ASP A 78 24.69 11.90 -37.15
CA ASP A 78 25.92 12.44 -36.57
C ASP A 78 25.68 13.82 -35.94
N ALA A 79 24.92 14.70 -36.62
CA ALA A 79 24.58 16.03 -36.08
C ALA A 79 23.69 15.96 -34.84
N ALA A 80 22.71 15.05 -34.80
CA ALA A 80 21.88 14.84 -33.61
C ALA A 80 22.71 14.32 -32.43
N HIS A 81 23.63 13.40 -32.67
CA HIS A 81 24.53 12.87 -31.66
C HIS A 81 25.53 13.91 -31.14
N GLU A 82 26.02 14.81 -32.00
CA GLU A 82 26.85 15.96 -31.58
C GLU A 82 26.12 16.86 -30.56
N ASP A 83 24.81 16.96 -30.69
CA ASP A 83 23.90 17.70 -29.81
C ASP A 83 23.31 16.84 -28.68
N ALA A 84 23.82 15.61 -28.50
CA ALA A 84 23.39 14.65 -27.47
C ALA A 84 21.91 14.22 -27.55
N LEU A 85 21.32 14.22 -28.74
CA LEU A 85 19.98 13.71 -28.99
C LEU A 85 20.02 12.24 -29.43
N TYR A 86 19.11 11.42 -28.91
CA TYR A 86 18.82 10.11 -29.50
C TYR A 86 18.14 10.26 -30.86
N VAL A 87 18.30 9.28 -31.75
CA VAL A 87 17.66 9.29 -33.06
C VAL A 87 16.83 8.04 -33.30
N PHE A 88 15.54 8.24 -33.56
CA PHE A 88 14.62 7.19 -33.99
C PHE A 88 14.35 7.26 -35.48
N ALA A 89 14.44 6.12 -36.16
CA ALA A 89 14.08 5.99 -37.56
C ALA A 89 12.68 5.38 -37.72
N ASP A 90 11.76 6.15 -38.29
CA ASP A 90 10.45 5.66 -38.73
C ASP A 90 10.57 5.05 -40.12
N VAL A 91 10.56 3.72 -40.17
CA VAL A 91 10.85 2.96 -41.41
C VAL A 91 9.56 2.53 -42.10
N PHE A 92 9.46 2.81 -43.40
CA PHE A 92 8.26 2.52 -44.19
C PHE A 92 8.43 1.36 -45.19
N GLY A 93 9.56 0.66 -45.14
CA GLY A 93 9.78 -0.49 -46.01
C GLY A 93 11.17 -1.10 -45.92
N ASP A 94 11.36 -2.13 -46.74
CA ASP A 94 12.57 -2.97 -46.73
C ASP A 94 13.81 -2.22 -47.23
N GLU A 95 13.64 -1.27 -48.16
CA GLU A 95 14.76 -0.51 -48.71
C GLU A 95 15.19 0.58 -47.74
N GLY A 96 14.24 1.35 -47.18
CA GLY A 96 14.49 2.30 -46.11
C GLY A 96 15.20 1.65 -44.91
N LEU A 97 14.74 0.48 -44.47
CA LEU A 97 15.39 -0.26 -43.38
C LEU A 97 16.84 -0.62 -43.73
N GLN A 98 17.11 -1.15 -44.94
CA GLN A 98 18.48 -1.50 -45.35
C GLN A 98 19.42 -0.29 -45.37
N ARG A 99 18.91 0.91 -45.70
CA ARG A 99 19.71 2.13 -45.71
C ARG A 99 20.09 2.59 -44.31
N ILE A 100 19.21 2.41 -43.32
CA ILE A 100 19.42 2.95 -41.97
C ILE A 100 20.20 2.01 -41.04
N ILE A 101 20.13 0.69 -41.22
CA ILE A 101 20.84 -0.27 -40.36
C ILE A 101 22.38 -0.16 -40.46
N GLU A 102 22.90 0.44 -41.54
CA GLU A 102 24.33 0.73 -41.70
C GLU A 102 24.78 2.05 -41.06
N THR A 103 23.95 2.63 -40.19
CA THR A 103 24.19 3.88 -39.47
C THR A 103 24.15 3.64 -37.96
N ASP A 104 24.56 4.63 -37.16
CA ASP A 104 24.55 4.54 -35.69
C ASP A 104 23.19 4.88 -35.07
N ILE A 105 22.09 4.56 -35.76
CA ILE A 105 20.72 4.86 -35.31
C ILE A 105 20.43 4.28 -33.91
N ASP A 106 19.75 5.00 -33.02
CA ASP A 106 19.53 4.53 -31.65
C ASP A 106 18.31 3.62 -31.50
N GLY A 107 17.27 3.87 -32.29
CA GLY A 107 16.02 3.13 -32.20
C GLY A 107 15.17 3.21 -33.46
N PHE A 108 14.07 2.47 -33.44
CA PHE A 108 13.13 2.40 -34.56
C PHE A 108 11.74 2.87 -34.16
N LYS A 109 11.01 3.32 -35.16
CA LYS A 109 9.58 3.58 -35.09
C LYS A 109 8.89 2.76 -36.18
N ILE A 110 7.78 2.12 -35.81
CA ILE A 110 6.84 1.50 -36.75
C ILE A 110 5.63 2.44 -36.87
N HIS A 111 5.44 2.98 -38.07
CA HIS A 111 4.29 3.83 -38.39
C HIS A 111 2.98 3.03 -38.39
N SER A 112 1.84 3.73 -38.23
CA SER A 112 0.52 3.11 -38.18
C SER A 112 0.12 2.40 -39.48
N SER A 113 0.65 2.84 -40.62
CA SER A 113 0.48 2.20 -41.95
C SER A 113 1.06 0.78 -42.00
N ASP A 114 2.09 0.52 -41.21
CA ASP A 114 2.90 -0.70 -41.28
C ASP A 114 2.64 -1.64 -40.11
N LEU A 115 1.62 -1.35 -39.28
CA LEU A 115 1.31 -2.17 -38.12
C LEU A 115 0.86 -3.60 -38.49
N THR A 116 0.36 -3.79 -39.72
CA THR A 116 0.02 -5.11 -40.28
C THR A 116 1.13 -5.69 -41.17
N ASN A 117 2.22 -4.94 -41.38
CA ASN A 117 3.40 -5.38 -42.13
C ASN A 117 4.31 -6.23 -41.23
N HIS A 118 3.83 -7.41 -40.84
CA HIS A 118 4.51 -8.29 -39.89
C HIS A 118 5.94 -8.67 -40.33
N ARG A 119 6.22 -8.67 -41.64
CA ARG A 119 7.57 -8.96 -42.16
C ARG A 119 8.55 -7.83 -41.84
N LEU A 120 8.14 -6.58 -42.04
CA LEU A 120 8.95 -5.41 -41.69
C LEU A 120 9.15 -5.35 -40.17
N ILE A 121 8.08 -5.52 -39.40
CA ILE A 121 8.12 -5.52 -37.93
C ILE A 121 9.12 -6.55 -37.40
N GLU A 122 9.09 -7.79 -37.89
CA GLU A 122 10.05 -8.81 -37.46
C GLU A 122 11.48 -8.52 -37.94
N LYS A 123 11.68 -7.78 -39.04
CA LYS A 123 13.02 -7.37 -39.47
C LYS A 123 13.57 -6.28 -38.55
N VAL A 124 12.76 -5.25 -38.28
CA VAL A 124 13.09 -4.18 -37.33
C VAL A 124 13.43 -4.76 -35.96
N GLY A 125 12.60 -5.66 -35.43
CA GLY A 125 12.86 -6.28 -34.14
C GLY A 125 14.21 -7.04 -34.10
N ARG A 126 14.63 -7.69 -35.19
CA ARG A 126 15.92 -8.42 -35.20
C ARG A 126 17.16 -7.52 -35.12
N GLU A 127 17.01 -6.21 -35.33
CA GLU A 127 18.09 -5.24 -35.10
C GLU A 127 18.33 -5.00 -33.60
N ASP A 128 17.45 -5.49 -32.72
CA ASP A 128 17.58 -5.51 -31.26
C ASP A 128 17.81 -4.12 -30.64
N LYS A 129 17.07 -3.13 -31.15
CA LYS A 129 17.09 -1.74 -30.69
C LYS A 129 15.71 -1.31 -30.15
N PRO A 130 15.66 -0.32 -29.24
CA PRO A 130 14.41 0.25 -28.76
C PRO A 130 13.44 0.56 -29.90
N THR A 131 12.19 0.09 -29.80
CA THR A 131 11.22 0.20 -30.89
C THR A 131 9.89 0.77 -30.42
N LEU A 132 9.49 1.88 -31.06
CA LEU A 132 8.23 2.59 -30.81
C LEU A 132 7.17 2.19 -31.85
N VAL A 133 5.94 1.93 -31.41
CA VAL A 133 4.86 1.38 -32.26
C VAL A 133 3.65 2.32 -32.24
N SER A 134 3.18 2.76 -33.41
CA SER A 134 2.07 3.72 -33.49
C SER A 134 0.74 3.06 -33.14
N ALA A 135 -0.06 3.72 -32.30
CA ALA A 135 -1.38 3.28 -31.85
C ALA A 135 -2.53 4.18 -32.36
N GLY A 136 -2.22 5.14 -33.23
CA GLY A 136 -3.18 5.99 -33.94
C GLY A 136 -3.78 5.30 -35.17
N GLY A 137 -5.07 5.48 -35.42
CA GLY A 137 -5.72 4.95 -36.64
C GLY A 137 -5.89 3.42 -36.71
N VAL A 138 -5.45 2.69 -35.69
CA VAL A 138 -5.40 1.22 -35.67
C VAL A 138 -6.35 0.61 -34.63
N THR A 139 -6.65 -0.67 -34.81
CA THR A 139 -7.45 -1.48 -33.88
C THR A 139 -6.59 -2.05 -32.74
N PRO A 140 -7.19 -2.37 -31.58
CA PRO A 140 -6.46 -3.04 -30.50
C PRO A 140 -5.87 -4.41 -30.88
N MET A 141 -6.41 -5.09 -31.90
CA MET A 141 -5.86 -6.37 -32.35
C MET A 141 -4.54 -6.16 -33.11
N GLU A 142 -4.50 -5.20 -34.04
CA GLU A 142 -3.28 -4.87 -34.78
C GLU A 142 -2.13 -4.47 -33.83
N ILE A 143 -2.44 -3.72 -32.77
CA ILE A 143 -1.45 -3.39 -31.72
C ILE A 143 -0.89 -4.66 -31.07
N ASN A 144 -1.76 -5.57 -30.60
CA ASN A 144 -1.29 -6.79 -29.91
C ASN A 144 -0.54 -7.73 -30.87
N GLU A 145 -0.96 -7.80 -32.14
CA GLU A 145 -0.28 -8.60 -33.14
C GLU A 145 1.12 -8.04 -33.44
N ALA A 146 1.26 -6.72 -33.61
CA ALA A 146 2.56 -6.08 -33.81
C ALA A 146 3.51 -6.27 -32.62
N LEU A 147 3.04 -6.02 -31.40
CA LEU A 147 3.84 -6.23 -30.18
C LEU A 147 4.27 -7.69 -30.04
N SER A 148 3.33 -8.64 -30.20
CA SER A 148 3.66 -10.07 -30.14
C SER A 148 4.65 -10.52 -31.22
N ARG A 149 4.73 -9.82 -32.35
CA ARG A 149 5.73 -10.09 -33.39
C ARG A 149 7.11 -9.60 -32.98
N LEU A 150 7.20 -8.41 -32.39
CA LEU A 150 8.45 -7.85 -31.87
C LEU A 150 9.00 -8.72 -30.74
N GLU A 151 8.18 -9.06 -29.75
CA GLU A 151 8.58 -9.89 -28.58
C GLU A 151 9.09 -11.28 -28.94
N ARG A 152 8.78 -11.80 -30.14
CA ARG A 152 9.31 -13.10 -30.60
C ARG A 152 10.74 -13.02 -31.09
N VAL A 153 11.21 -11.82 -31.43
CA VAL A 153 12.48 -11.62 -32.13
C VAL A 153 13.42 -10.65 -31.42
N THR A 154 12.96 -9.92 -30.39
CA THR A 154 13.77 -9.02 -29.58
C THR A 154 13.30 -8.96 -28.14
N ASP A 155 14.26 -8.73 -27.25
CA ASP A 155 14.05 -8.39 -25.84
C ASP A 155 14.29 -6.88 -25.58
N ALA A 156 14.57 -6.10 -26.64
CA ALA A 156 14.80 -4.67 -26.55
C ALA A 156 13.55 -3.92 -26.06
N PRO A 157 13.72 -2.76 -25.40
CA PRO A 157 12.60 -1.97 -24.90
C PRO A 157 11.58 -1.60 -26.00
N LEU A 158 10.29 -1.80 -25.72
CA LEU A 158 9.20 -1.46 -26.63
C LEU A 158 8.34 -0.33 -26.06
N GLY A 159 7.84 0.52 -26.95
CA GLY A 159 6.91 1.59 -26.61
C GLY A 159 5.73 1.69 -27.57
N LEU A 160 4.62 2.25 -27.09
CA LEU A 160 3.42 2.55 -27.85
C LEU A 160 3.24 4.06 -27.92
N VAL A 161 2.92 4.58 -29.11
CA VAL A 161 2.73 6.03 -29.32
C VAL A 161 1.33 6.28 -29.84
N TYR A 162 0.48 6.90 -29.01
CA TYR A 162 -0.87 7.26 -29.42
C TYR A 162 -0.94 8.69 -29.93
N GLY A 163 -1.42 8.87 -31.15
CA GLY A 163 -1.79 10.16 -31.71
C GLY A 163 -2.98 10.01 -32.63
N PHE A 164 -3.88 11.00 -32.68
CA PHE A 164 -4.97 10.96 -33.66
C PHE A 164 -4.39 11.23 -35.06
N GLN A 165 -4.72 10.37 -36.03
CA GLN A 165 -4.11 10.38 -37.37
C GLN A 165 -4.91 11.30 -38.32
N ASN A 166 -4.86 12.61 -38.06
CA ASN A 166 -5.42 13.64 -38.92
C ASN A 166 -4.54 14.90 -38.87
N TYR A 167 -4.43 15.63 -39.98
CA TYR A 167 -3.44 16.69 -40.15
C TYR A 167 -4.09 17.98 -40.71
N PRO A 168 -4.30 19.03 -39.89
CA PRO A 168 -4.17 19.02 -38.44
C PRO A 168 -5.33 18.27 -37.77
N THR A 169 -5.05 17.66 -36.62
CA THR A 169 -6.03 17.07 -35.72
C THR A 169 -6.82 18.19 -35.06
N LYS A 170 -8.15 18.07 -35.00
CA LYS A 170 -8.96 18.98 -34.19
C LYS A 170 -8.76 18.62 -32.72
N LEU A 171 -8.77 19.62 -31.85
CA LEU A 171 -8.60 19.38 -30.41
C LEU A 171 -9.62 18.37 -29.84
N GLU A 172 -10.87 18.40 -30.32
CA GLU A 172 -11.92 17.45 -29.91
C GLU A 172 -11.60 15.99 -30.25
N ASP A 173 -10.81 15.75 -31.29
CA ASP A 173 -10.42 14.42 -31.76
C ASP A 173 -9.18 13.86 -31.03
N ALA A 174 -8.46 14.69 -30.26
CA ALA A 174 -7.24 14.27 -29.54
C ALA A 174 -7.49 13.14 -28.53
N HIS A 175 -8.71 13.04 -27.99
CA HIS A 175 -9.22 11.92 -27.20
C HIS A 175 -8.26 11.39 -26.12
N LEU A 176 -7.80 12.24 -25.18
CA LEU A 176 -6.90 11.83 -24.09
C LEU A 176 -7.44 10.69 -23.19
N ASN A 177 -8.76 10.44 -23.15
CA ASN A 177 -9.30 9.26 -22.48
C ASN A 177 -8.90 7.94 -23.18
N ARG A 178 -8.67 7.96 -24.50
CA ARG A 178 -8.14 6.79 -25.23
C ARG A 178 -6.68 6.55 -24.84
N LEU A 179 -5.87 7.60 -24.70
CA LEU A 179 -4.52 7.51 -24.15
C LEU A 179 -4.55 6.89 -22.74
N ARG A 180 -5.39 7.38 -21.83
CA ARG A 180 -5.58 6.81 -20.49
C ARG A 180 -5.91 5.31 -20.52
N ASN A 181 -6.76 4.89 -21.46
CA ASN A 181 -7.11 3.48 -21.61
C ASN A 181 -5.93 2.63 -22.11
N LEU A 182 -5.07 3.18 -22.98
CA LEU A 182 -3.85 2.52 -23.42
C LEU A 182 -2.85 2.42 -22.27
N ILE A 183 -2.63 3.48 -21.50
CA ILE A 183 -1.77 3.49 -20.31
C ILE A 183 -2.20 2.39 -19.34
N HIS A 184 -3.48 2.34 -18.94
CA HIS A 184 -3.97 1.29 -18.04
C HIS A 184 -3.77 -0.13 -18.56
N LYS A 185 -3.79 -0.33 -19.89
CA LYS A 185 -3.69 -1.65 -20.49
C LYS A 185 -2.25 -2.11 -20.72
N TYR A 186 -1.34 -1.17 -20.99
CA TYR A 186 -0.02 -1.48 -21.57
C TYR A 186 1.16 -0.96 -20.74
N ALA A 187 0.97 0.04 -19.86
CA ALA A 187 2.07 0.69 -19.14
C ALA A 187 2.79 -0.21 -18.11
N SER A 188 2.26 -1.40 -17.81
CA SER A 188 2.97 -2.39 -16.99
C SER A 188 4.12 -3.07 -17.72
N GLU A 189 4.12 -3.04 -19.06
CA GLU A 189 5.06 -3.78 -19.91
C GLU A 189 5.76 -2.90 -20.94
N TYR A 190 5.11 -1.82 -21.39
CA TYR A 190 5.60 -0.95 -22.45
C TYR A 190 5.51 0.51 -22.05
N TRP A 191 6.40 1.31 -22.61
CA TRP A 191 6.29 2.77 -22.56
C TRP A 191 5.06 3.22 -23.35
N VAL A 192 4.35 4.24 -22.90
CA VAL A 192 3.17 4.77 -23.58
C VAL A 192 3.31 6.29 -23.76
N GLY A 193 3.64 6.72 -24.97
CA GLY A 193 3.78 8.12 -25.35
C GLY A 193 2.58 8.67 -26.11
N TYR A 194 2.60 10.00 -26.32
CA TYR A 194 1.58 10.72 -27.07
C TYR A 194 2.17 11.51 -28.25
N ALA A 195 1.67 11.27 -29.47
CA ALA A 195 2.02 12.04 -30.66
C ALA A 195 0.95 13.09 -30.96
N SER A 196 1.35 14.36 -31.01
CA SER A 196 0.45 15.50 -31.25
C SER A 196 0.48 15.94 -32.71
N HIS A 197 -0.69 16.03 -33.33
CA HIS A 197 -0.86 16.54 -34.71
C HIS A 197 -1.84 17.71 -34.80
N VAL A 198 -2.13 18.41 -33.69
CA VAL A 198 -2.96 19.61 -33.72
C VAL A 198 -2.25 20.75 -34.46
N ASP A 199 -2.99 21.76 -34.91
CA ASP A 199 -2.42 22.87 -35.70
C ASP A 199 -1.33 23.59 -34.90
N GLY A 200 -0.09 23.56 -35.41
CA GLY A 200 1.10 24.13 -34.79
C GLY A 200 1.06 25.64 -34.58
N GLY A 201 0.07 26.32 -35.15
CA GLY A 201 -0.15 27.78 -35.00
C GLY A 201 -1.01 28.15 -33.81
N THR A 202 -1.46 27.15 -33.06
CA THR A 202 -2.38 27.35 -31.95
C THR A 202 -1.67 27.19 -30.61
N ASP A 203 -2.22 27.80 -29.57
CA ASP A 203 -1.73 27.57 -28.20
C ASP A 203 -1.96 26.13 -27.73
N ASP A 204 -2.92 25.43 -28.34
CA ASP A 204 -3.23 24.02 -28.05
C ASP A 204 -2.05 23.11 -28.44
N ALA A 205 -1.32 23.42 -29.52
CA ALA A 205 -0.15 22.64 -29.93
C ALA A 205 0.99 22.65 -28.91
N LYS A 206 1.07 23.70 -28.08
CA LYS A 206 2.01 23.78 -26.95
C LYS A 206 1.49 23.09 -25.70
N SER A 207 0.19 23.19 -25.44
CA SER A 207 -0.40 22.77 -24.16
C SER A 207 -0.80 21.30 -24.13
N LEU A 208 -1.30 20.76 -25.25
CA LEU A 208 -1.82 19.41 -25.36
C LEU A 208 -0.79 18.31 -25.04
N PRO A 209 0.48 18.41 -25.48
CA PRO A 209 1.52 17.45 -25.06
C PRO A 209 1.68 17.39 -23.54
N ALA A 210 1.73 18.54 -22.87
CA ALA A 210 1.81 18.59 -21.41
C ALA A 210 0.57 18.00 -20.73
N TRP A 211 -0.63 18.17 -21.31
CA TRP A 211 -1.85 17.51 -20.81
C TRP A 211 -1.80 16.00 -20.97
N ALA A 212 -1.19 15.48 -22.04
CA ALA A 212 -1.00 14.05 -22.23
C ALA A 212 -0.07 13.46 -21.16
N VAL A 213 1.00 14.16 -20.81
CA VAL A 213 1.88 13.79 -19.68
C VAL A 213 1.11 13.81 -18.36
N ALA A 214 0.26 14.82 -18.12
CA ALA A 214 -0.60 14.86 -16.93
C ALA A 214 -1.63 13.71 -16.87
N VAL A 215 -1.96 13.11 -18.01
CA VAL A 215 -2.82 11.91 -18.09
C VAL A 215 -2.03 10.62 -17.82
N GLY A 216 -0.70 10.68 -17.89
CA GLY A 216 0.23 9.58 -17.62
C GLY A 216 1.01 9.08 -18.84
N ALA A 217 1.13 9.87 -19.91
CA ALA A 217 2.07 9.54 -20.98
C ALA A 217 3.51 9.70 -20.49
N ASP A 218 4.37 8.75 -20.86
CA ASP A 218 5.79 8.77 -20.46
C ASP A 218 6.58 9.85 -21.22
N PHE A 219 6.28 10.00 -22.51
CA PHE A 219 6.91 10.97 -23.41
C PHE A 219 5.92 11.53 -24.42
N VAL A 220 6.32 12.59 -25.11
CA VAL A 220 5.54 13.22 -26.20
C VAL A 220 6.34 13.30 -27.49
N GLU A 221 5.65 13.20 -28.61
CA GLU A 221 6.20 13.36 -29.96
C GLU A 221 5.47 14.50 -30.66
N VAL A 222 6.21 15.47 -31.20
CA VAL A 222 5.64 16.65 -31.86
C VAL A 222 6.46 17.02 -33.08
N HIS A 223 5.77 17.33 -34.18
CA HIS A 223 6.43 17.78 -35.41
C HIS A 223 7.10 19.14 -35.21
N THR A 224 8.24 19.36 -35.89
CA THR A 224 8.96 20.65 -35.89
C THR A 224 9.24 21.15 -37.30
N THR A 225 9.42 22.46 -37.47
CA THR A 225 9.83 23.12 -38.72
C THR A 225 10.54 24.44 -38.44
N LEU A 226 11.38 24.93 -39.36
CA LEU A 226 12.09 26.20 -39.19
C LEU A 226 11.18 27.42 -39.39
N ASP A 227 10.24 27.34 -40.33
CA ASP A 227 9.36 28.45 -40.72
C ASP A 227 8.07 27.89 -41.32
N ARG A 228 6.94 28.09 -40.62
CA ARG A 228 5.62 27.62 -41.04
C ARG A 228 5.05 28.46 -42.17
N SER A 229 5.49 29.71 -42.32
CA SER A 229 5.00 30.59 -43.39
C SER A 229 5.42 30.14 -44.80
N GLN A 230 6.41 29.24 -44.89
CA GLN A 230 6.82 28.62 -46.15
C GLN A 230 5.86 27.53 -46.65
N GLU A 231 4.90 27.11 -45.82
CA GLU A 231 3.92 26.07 -46.15
C GLU A 231 4.55 24.77 -46.73
N GLY A 232 5.75 24.41 -46.23
CA GLY A 232 6.46 23.19 -46.65
C GLY A 232 5.76 21.90 -46.19
N PRO A 233 6.28 20.71 -46.54
CA PRO A 233 5.68 19.45 -46.10
C PRO A 233 5.44 19.41 -44.58
N ASP A 234 4.30 18.89 -44.17
CA ASP A 234 3.88 18.70 -42.77
C ASP A 234 3.73 19.97 -41.89
N TYR A 235 3.85 21.18 -42.45
CA TYR A 235 3.85 22.45 -41.68
C TYR A 235 2.61 22.68 -40.80
N TYR A 236 1.47 22.08 -41.14
CA TYR A 236 0.19 22.28 -40.47
C TYR A 236 0.27 21.91 -38.99
N SER A 237 0.93 20.80 -38.65
CA SER A 237 1.09 20.29 -37.28
C SER A 237 2.48 20.54 -36.68
N SER A 238 3.39 21.13 -37.44
CA SER A 238 4.74 21.45 -36.97
C SER A 238 4.79 22.71 -36.12
N LEU A 239 5.56 22.67 -35.03
CA LEU A 239 5.93 23.85 -34.24
C LEU A 239 7.20 24.50 -34.81
N GLU A 240 7.27 25.83 -34.76
CA GLU A 240 8.54 26.57 -34.94
C GLU A 240 9.39 26.48 -33.67
N PRO A 241 10.71 26.73 -33.72
CA PRO A 241 11.61 26.50 -32.60
C PRO A 241 11.14 27.14 -31.29
N ASP A 242 10.78 28.44 -31.27
CA ASP A 242 10.31 29.13 -30.06
C ASP A 242 9.06 28.46 -29.44
N ALA A 243 8.15 27.97 -30.28
CA ALA A 243 6.94 27.29 -29.84
C ALA A 243 7.26 25.87 -29.33
N PHE A 244 8.21 25.18 -29.96
CA PHE A 244 8.70 23.87 -29.51
C PHE A 244 9.37 23.97 -28.12
N HIS A 245 10.27 24.93 -27.90
CA HIS A 245 10.88 25.17 -26.58
C HIS A 245 9.81 25.50 -25.52
N SER A 246 8.79 26.28 -25.90
CA SER A 246 7.67 26.58 -24.99
C SER A 246 6.87 25.33 -24.61
N MET A 247 6.66 24.40 -25.55
CA MET A 247 5.98 23.13 -25.34
C MET A 247 6.77 22.22 -24.40
N ALA A 248 8.08 22.06 -24.65
CA ALA A 248 8.97 21.29 -23.78
C ALA A 248 8.97 21.83 -22.35
N ALA A 249 9.08 23.16 -22.18
CA ALA A 249 8.99 23.79 -20.87
C ALA A 249 7.64 23.57 -20.16
N TYR A 250 6.54 23.30 -20.87
CA TYR A 250 5.27 22.91 -20.26
C TYR A 250 5.27 21.44 -19.84
N VAL A 251 5.88 20.55 -20.63
CA VAL A 251 6.09 19.14 -20.26
C VAL A 251 6.89 19.05 -18.96
N ASP A 252 8.03 19.75 -18.86
CA ASP A 252 8.87 19.77 -17.65
C ASP A 252 8.11 20.23 -16.41
N ARG A 253 7.32 21.31 -16.55
CA ARG A 253 6.52 21.84 -15.44
C ARG A 253 5.48 20.84 -14.97
N VAL A 254 4.84 20.11 -15.88
CA VAL A 254 3.89 19.07 -15.52
C VAL A 254 4.61 17.94 -14.79
N LYS A 255 5.72 17.44 -15.32
CA LYS A 255 6.52 16.37 -14.67
C LYS A 255 6.95 16.76 -13.26
N MET A 256 7.48 17.97 -13.08
CA MET A 256 7.82 18.52 -11.77
C MET A 256 6.60 18.58 -10.83
N SER A 257 5.41 18.86 -11.36
CA SER A 257 4.18 19.01 -10.57
C SER A 257 3.47 17.70 -10.22
N LEU A 258 3.73 16.60 -10.94
CA LEU A 258 3.11 15.29 -10.67
C LEU A 258 3.48 14.78 -9.28
N GLY A 259 4.68 15.11 -8.78
CA GLY A 259 5.07 14.83 -7.40
C GLY A 259 5.17 13.33 -7.09
N SER A 260 4.84 12.98 -5.84
CA SER A 260 4.88 11.60 -5.34
C SER A 260 3.49 10.97 -5.39
N ASN A 261 3.44 9.67 -5.66
CA ASN A 261 2.23 8.86 -5.49
C ASN A 261 1.94 8.50 -4.03
N SER A 262 2.82 8.85 -3.09
CA SER A 262 2.58 8.63 -1.66
C SER A 262 1.48 9.57 -1.15
N LEU A 263 0.62 9.04 -0.26
CA LEU A 263 -0.36 9.82 0.49
C LEU A 263 0.24 10.38 1.81
N ASP A 264 1.51 10.11 2.08
CA ASP A 264 2.20 10.63 3.24
C ASP A 264 2.36 12.16 3.16
N MET A 265 2.21 12.81 4.30
CA MET A 265 2.45 14.26 4.39
C MET A 265 3.94 14.56 4.26
N SER A 266 4.25 15.56 3.44
CA SER A 266 5.56 16.21 3.46
C SER A 266 5.85 16.87 4.82
N GLU A 267 7.12 17.21 5.06
CA GLU A 267 7.52 17.99 6.24
C GLU A 267 6.76 19.34 6.30
N SER A 268 6.56 19.97 5.14
CA SER A 268 5.83 21.24 5.03
C SER A 268 4.35 21.09 5.40
N GLU A 269 3.70 20.01 4.95
CA GLU A 269 2.31 19.70 5.32
C GLU A 269 2.17 19.36 6.81
N SER A 270 3.12 18.59 7.35
CA SER A 270 3.17 18.27 8.79
C SER A 270 3.32 19.54 9.64
N ASN A 271 4.20 20.46 9.24
CA ASN A 271 4.36 21.76 9.89
C ASN A 271 3.10 22.63 9.78
N TYR A 272 2.45 22.66 8.61
CA TYR A 272 1.17 23.36 8.44
C TYR A 272 0.10 22.77 9.37
N ARG A 273 -0.01 21.44 9.43
CA ARG A 273 -0.95 20.69 10.27
C ARG A 273 -0.77 21.05 11.75
N THR A 274 0.46 20.96 12.27
CA THR A 274 0.77 21.28 13.67
C THR A 274 0.34 22.72 14.02
N ASN A 275 0.62 23.68 13.15
CA ASN A 275 0.34 25.10 13.41
C ASN A 275 -1.15 25.51 13.20
N HIS A 276 -1.91 24.78 12.38
CA HIS A 276 -3.26 25.22 11.95
C HIS A 276 -4.40 24.32 12.39
N LYS A 277 -4.13 23.05 12.72
CA LYS A 277 -5.17 22.17 13.27
C LYS A 277 -5.55 22.66 14.66
N LYS A 278 -6.82 22.46 14.98
CA LYS A 278 -7.35 22.75 16.30
C LYS A 278 -7.15 21.54 17.22
N CYS A 279 -7.12 21.79 18.51
CA CYS A 279 -7.25 20.78 19.55
C CYS A 279 -8.28 21.25 20.58
N VAL A 280 -8.63 20.35 21.48
CA VAL A 280 -9.43 20.66 22.64
C VAL A 280 -8.63 21.58 23.56
N VAL A 281 -9.18 22.78 23.82
CA VAL A 281 -8.66 23.71 24.82
C VAL A 281 -9.74 24.02 25.83
N THR A 282 -9.35 24.44 27.03
CA THR A 282 -10.29 24.84 28.07
C THR A 282 -10.91 26.22 27.79
N THR A 283 -12.16 26.44 28.21
CA THR A 283 -12.85 27.75 28.18
C THR A 283 -12.65 28.55 29.46
N ARG A 284 -12.27 27.87 30.55
CA ARG A 284 -11.96 28.39 31.88
C ARG A 284 -10.89 27.52 32.54
N THR A 285 -10.27 28.01 33.62
CA THR A 285 -9.37 27.17 34.43
C THR A 285 -10.13 26.00 35.05
N LEU A 286 -9.56 24.79 34.93
CA LEU A 286 -10.04 23.54 35.52
C LEU A 286 -9.08 23.09 36.61
N SER A 287 -9.59 22.86 37.81
CA SER A 287 -8.78 22.41 38.96
C SER A 287 -8.64 20.90 38.99
N ALA A 288 -7.61 20.38 39.68
CA ALA A 288 -7.49 18.95 39.90
C ALA A 288 -8.74 18.40 40.64
N GLY A 289 -9.30 17.31 40.14
CA GLY A 289 -10.54 16.71 40.61
C GLY A 289 -11.81 17.21 39.90
N ASP A 290 -11.74 18.25 39.07
CA ASP A 290 -12.89 18.69 38.27
C ASP A 290 -13.24 17.63 37.20
N SER A 291 -14.53 17.43 36.95
CA SER A 291 -15.01 16.65 35.79
C SER A 291 -15.28 17.61 34.62
N ILE A 292 -14.77 17.27 33.43
CA ILE A 292 -14.89 18.11 32.23
C ILE A 292 -16.31 18.02 31.67
N SER A 293 -16.99 19.16 31.52
CA SER A 293 -18.28 19.28 30.83
C SER A 293 -18.13 19.88 29.42
N GLU A 294 -19.19 19.83 28.61
CA GLU A 294 -19.19 20.41 27.26
C GLU A 294 -18.87 21.92 27.25
N ASP A 295 -19.35 22.65 28.26
CA ASP A 295 -19.12 24.10 28.37
C ASP A 295 -17.66 24.44 28.77
N ASP A 296 -16.92 23.46 29.29
CA ASP A 296 -15.55 23.64 29.78
C ASP A 296 -14.49 23.60 28.68
N VAL A 297 -14.85 23.12 27.48
CA VAL A 297 -13.90 22.87 26.40
C VAL A 297 -14.40 23.34 25.03
N VAL A 298 -13.46 23.66 24.15
CA VAL A 298 -13.75 24.10 22.78
C VAL A 298 -12.58 23.78 21.85
N LEU A 299 -12.85 23.62 20.56
CA LEU A 299 -11.79 23.46 19.54
C LEU A 299 -11.23 24.82 19.09
N LYS A 300 -10.01 25.16 19.54
CA LYS A 300 -9.24 26.34 19.11
C LYS A 300 -7.83 25.96 18.66
N ARG A 301 -7.11 26.94 18.09
CA ARG A 301 -5.69 26.80 17.72
C ARG A 301 -4.84 27.36 18.88
N PRO A 302 -4.09 26.54 19.60
CA PRO A 302 -3.16 27.03 20.63
C PRO A 302 -1.83 27.49 20.01
N ALA A 303 -0.97 28.10 20.82
CA ALA A 303 0.40 28.43 20.43
C ALA A 303 1.24 27.17 20.16
N GLU A 304 1.04 26.13 20.98
CA GLU A 304 1.65 24.82 20.82
C GLU A 304 0.57 23.75 20.77
N ASN A 305 0.67 22.85 19.80
CA ASN A 305 -0.35 21.85 19.54
C ASN A 305 0.26 20.42 19.48
N PRO A 306 0.82 19.93 20.60
CA PRO A 306 1.51 18.65 20.59
C PRO A 306 0.55 17.49 20.28
N LYS A 307 1.12 16.38 19.83
CA LYS A 307 0.40 15.13 19.54
C LYS A 307 -0.45 14.64 20.73
N THR A 308 -0.01 14.94 21.95
CA THR A 308 -0.67 14.57 23.21
C THR A 308 -1.97 15.33 23.50
N THR A 309 -2.36 16.29 22.66
CA THR A 309 -3.63 17.01 22.82
C THR A 309 -4.80 16.24 22.22
N PHE A 310 -5.95 16.31 22.89
CA PHE A 310 -7.18 15.72 22.37
C PHE A 310 -7.66 16.46 21.12
N ARG A 311 -8.20 15.69 20.17
CA ARG A 311 -8.68 16.20 18.86
C ARG A 311 -10.19 16.20 18.76
N ASP A 312 -10.85 15.45 19.63
CA ASP A 312 -12.29 15.35 19.74
C ASP A 312 -12.71 15.81 21.13
N ILE A 313 -13.81 16.57 21.22
CA ILE A 313 -14.38 17.00 22.49
C ILE A 313 -14.95 15.78 23.22
N ASP A 314 -15.56 14.85 22.49
CA ASP A 314 -16.18 13.65 23.09
C ASP A 314 -15.14 12.78 23.80
N ASP A 315 -13.87 12.81 23.37
CA ASP A 315 -12.75 12.11 24.01
C ASP A 315 -12.39 12.69 25.40
N VAL A 316 -12.89 13.87 25.78
CA VAL A 316 -12.57 14.50 27.08
C VAL A 316 -13.77 14.69 28.01
N ILE A 317 -15.00 14.64 27.50
CA ILE A 317 -16.20 14.85 28.33
C ILE A 317 -16.28 13.78 29.42
N GLY A 318 -16.58 14.21 30.65
CA GLY A 318 -16.69 13.35 31.81
C GLY A 318 -15.37 12.96 32.47
N LYS A 319 -14.23 13.14 31.79
CA LYS A 319 -12.90 12.85 32.37
C LYS A 319 -12.63 13.72 33.59
N ILE A 320 -11.87 13.16 34.53
CA ILE A 320 -11.42 13.85 35.74
C ILE A 320 -10.06 14.48 35.50
N VAL A 321 -9.90 15.75 35.88
CA VAL A 321 -8.66 16.50 35.74
C VAL A 321 -7.65 16.09 36.82
N LYS A 322 -6.44 15.66 36.44
CA LYS A 322 -5.37 15.25 37.37
C LYS A 322 -4.58 16.43 37.93
N GLN A 323 -4.43 17.48 37.13
CA GLN A 323 -3.67 18.67 37.47
C GLN A 323 -4.34 19.90 36.87
N THR A 324 -4.13 21.07 37.49
CA THR A 324 -4.79 22.29 37.02
C THR A 324 -4.41 22.62 35.58
N VAL A 325 -5.43 22.84 34.73
CA VAL A 325 -5.27 23.30 33.35
C VAL A 325 -5.85 24.70 33.28
N GLU A 326 -5.02 25.69 32.94
CA GLU A 326 -5.43 27.09 32.87
C GLU A 326 -6.41 27.35 31.72
N ALA A 327 -7.16 28.45 31.78
CA ALA A 327 -8.06 28.85 30.70
C ALA A 327 -7.32 29.06 29.37
N GLU A 328 -7.92 28.61 28.28
CA GLU A 328 -7.38 28.68 26.92
C GLU A 328 -6.12 27.83 26.66
N GLU A 329 -5.77 26.92 27.58
CA GLU A 329 -4.70 25.94 27.38
C GLU A 329 -5.22 24.64 26.76
N PRO A 330 -4.39 23.93 25.95
CA PRO A 330 -4.72 22.61 25.44
C PRO A 330 -4.89 21.58 26.56
N VAL A 331 -5.91 20.74 26.44
CA VAL A 331 -6.07 19.55 27.29
C VAL A 331 -5.19 18.43 26.71
N ARG A 332 -4.22 17.96 27.49
CA ARG A 332 -3.31 16.86 27.13
C ARG A 332 -3.74 15.57 27.80
N THR A 333 -3.33 14.44 27.23
CA THR A 333 -3.56 13.11 27.82
C THR A 333 -3.04 13.00 29.25
N THR A 334 -1.94 13.66 29.60
CA THR A 334 -1.38 13.64 30.96
C THR A 334 -2.16 14.50 31.96
N ASP A 335 -3.04 15.39 31.49
CA ASP A 335 -3.81 16.31 32.35
C ASP A 335 -5.07 15.66 32.93
N VAL A 336 -5.47 14.50 32.41
CA VAL A 336 -6.74 13.84 32.74
C VAL A 336 -6.53 12.39 33.15
N GLU A 337 -7.46 11.87 33.94
CA GLU A 337 -7.54 10.47 34.31
C GLU A 337 -7.98 9.63 33.10
N PHE A 338 -7.44 8.42 33.04
CA PHE A 338 -7.77 7.42 32.03
C PHE A 338 -8.37 6.23 32.74
N ARG A 339 -9.53 5.78 32.28
CA ARG A 339 -10.10 4.50 32.70
C ARG A 339 -9.58 3.40 31.81
N VAL A 340 -8.98 2.37 32.40
CA VAL A 340 -8.40 1.25 31.68
C VAL A 340 -9.18 -0.01 31.99
N THR A 341 -9.68 -0.68 30.96
CA THR A 341 -10.44 -1.93 31.12
C THR A 341 -9.70 -3.07 30.43
N ALA A 342 -9.49 -4.17 31.15
CA ALA A 342 -9.07 -5.41 30.53
C ALA A 342 -10.27 -6.12 29.91
N THR A 343 -10.23 -6.36 28.60
CA THR A 343 -11.33 -7.02 27.89
C THR A 343 -10.89 -8.38 27.37
N LEU A 344 -11.56 -9.43 27.81
CA LEU A 344 -11.21 -10.82 27.53
C LEU A 344 -12.24 -11.44 26.59
N ALA A 345 -11.86 -11.65 25.32
CA ALA A 345 -12.73 -12.28 24.31
C ALA A 345 -12.90 -13.78 24.59
N CYS A 346 -14.06 -14.19 25.09
CA CYS A 346 -14.32 -15.57 25.47
C CYS A 346 -15.13 -16.32 24.41
N ARG A 347 -14.66 -17.51 24.00
CA ARG A 347 -15.38 -18.51 23.19
C ARG A 347 -14.86 -19.92 23.49
N SER A 348 -15.65 -20.95 23.19
CA SER A 348 -15.24 -22.36 23.36
C SER A 348 -14.99 -23.09 22.04
N GLU A 349 -15.51 -22.56 20.94
CA GLU A 349 -15.72 -23.24 19.66
C GLU A 349 -14.44 -23.30 18.81
N SER A 350 -13.39 -23.93 19.34
CA SER A 350 -12.14 -24.21 18.63
C SER A 350 -12.10 -25.67 18.18
N THR A 351 -11.72 -25.88 16.91
CA THR A 351 -11.65 -27.21 16.28
C THR A 351 -10.43 -28.03 16.73
N ARG A 352 -9.31 -27.37 17.04
CA ARG A 352 -8.04 -28.02 17.41
C ARG A 352 -7.99 -28.44 18.87
N LEU A 353 -8.55 -27.60 19.73
CA LEU A 353 -8.68 -27.83 21.17
C LEU A 353 -9.93 -27.08 21.62
N TYR A 354 -10.98 -27.81 21.98
CA TYR A 354 -12.23 -27.20 22.44
C TYR A 354 -12.02 -26.48 23.78
N GLY A 355 -12.79 -25.42 24.03
CA GLY A 355 -12.92 -24.71 25.31
C GLY A 355 -11.63 -24.19 25.92
N LYS A 356 -10.61 -23.86 25.12
CA LYS A 356 -9.25 -23.51 25.57
C LYS A 356 -9.21 -22.63 26.85
N PRO A 357 -9.95 -21.51 26.97
CA PRO A 357 -9.85 -20.66 28.16
C PRO A 357 -10.34 -21.34 29.44
N LEU A 358 -11.17 -22.38 29.33
CA LEU A 358 -11.73 -23.16 30.43
C LEU A 358 -10.98 -24.48 30.67
N GLN A 359 -9.92 -24.79 29.91
CA GLN A 359 -9.04 -25.92 30.21
C GLN A 359 -8.38 -25.72 31.56
N LEU A 360 -8.28 -26.80 32.35
CA LEU A 360 -7.64 -26.76 33.65
C LEU A 360 -6.12 -26.79 33.55
N VAL A 361 -5.47 -25.93 34.35
CA VAL A 361 -4.04 -25.91 34.63
C VAL A 361 -3.92 -25.92 36.16
N GLY A 362 -3.41 -27.02 36.73
CA GLY A 362 -3.64 -27.30 38.15
C GLY A 362 -5.13 -27.51 38.45
N GLU A 363 -5.66 -26.79 39.45
CA GLU A 363 -7.06 -26.91 39.89
C GLU A 363 -7.99 -25.84 39.28
N GLU A 364 -7.44 -24.86 38.58
CA GLU A 364 -8.18 -23.70 38.06
C GLU A 364 -8.11 -23.65 36.52
N PRO A 365 -9.09 -23.02 35.85
CA PRO A 365 -9.04 -22.84 34.40
C PRO A 365 -7.97 -21.81 34.01
N ILE A 366 -7.46 -21.90 32.79
CA ILE A 366 -6.51 -20.92 32.20
C ILE A 366 -6.99 -19.48 32.41
N LEU A 367 -8.28 -19.23 32.20
CA LEU A 367 -8.88 -17.91 32.40
C LEU A 367 -8.71 -17.39 33.84
N SER A 368 -8.77 -18.24 34.86
CA SER A 368 -8.51 -17.85 36.27
C SER A 368 -7.09 -17.33 36.47
N HIS A 369 -6.09 -18.02 35.91
CA HIS A 369 -4.68 -17.58 36.00
C HIS A 369 -4.43 -16.29 35.24
N GLN A 370 -5.12 -16.08 34.12
CA GLN A 370 -5.03 -14.81 33.40
C GLN A 370 -5.62 -13.66 34.24
N ILE A 371 -6.76 -13.89 34.89
CA ILE A 371 -7.38 -12.90 35.78
C ILE A 371 -6.54 -12.63 37.02
N SER A 372 -5.86 -13.64 37.60
CA SER A 372 -4.96 -13.41 38.76
C SER A 372 -3.81 -12.48 38.39
N GLN A 373 -3.21 -12.66 37.20
CA GLN A 373 -2.18 -11.79 36.64
C GLN A 373 -2.71 -10.36 36.39
N LEU A 374 -3.84 -10.23 35.70
CA LEU A 374 -4.42 -8.91 35.40
C LEU A 374 -4.83 -8.15 36.66
N ARG A 375 -5.25 -8.83 37.73
CA ARG A 375 -5.54 -8.22 39.05
C ARG A 375 -4.29 -7.67 39.76
N LYS A 376 -3.08 -8.03 39.35
CA LYS A 376 -1.83 -7.44 39.86
C LYS A 376 -1.44 -6.14 39.17
N VAL A 377 -2.02 -5.85 38.01
CA VAL A 377 -1.73 -4.63 37.24
C VAL A 377 -2.47 -3.47 37.88
N ASN A 378 -1.73 -2.44 38.29
CA ASN A 378 -2.30 -1.31 39.03
C ASN A 378 -3.13 -0.38 38.12
N ALA A 379 -2.77 -0.32 36.85
CA ALA A 379 -3.42 0.54 35.86
C ALA A 379 -4.81 0.03 35.46
N ILE A 380 -5.16 -1.23 35.70
CA ILE A 380 -6.45 -1.82 35.27
C ILE A 380 -7.53 -1.53 36.32
N ASP A 381 -8.54 -0.75 35.94
CA ASP A 381 -9.68 -0.41 36.81
C ASP A 381 -10.73 -1.52 36.86
N GLU A 382 -10.91 -2.25 35.75
CA GLU A 382 -11.96 -3.25 35.60
C GLU A 382 -11.55 -4.35 34.63
N ILE A 383 -12.03 -5.57 34.86
CA ILE A 383 -11.89 -6.71 33.94
C ILE A 383 -13.30 -7.10 33.46
N VAL A 384 -13.50 -7.13 32.15
CA VAL A 384 -14.77 -7.43 31.49
C VAL A 384 -14.62 -8.64 30.56
N LEU A 385 -15.51 -9.61 30.67
CA LEU A 385 -15.58 -10.73 29.72
C LEU A 385 -16.43 -10.35 28.51
N ALA A 386 -15.84 -10.45 27.31
CA ALA A 386 -16.50 -10.24 26.03
C ALA A 386 -16.94 -11.60 25.45
N ILE A 387 -18.11 -12.08 25.86
CA ILE A 387 -18.55 -13.47 25.65
C ILE A 387 -19.27 -13.63 24.31
N SER A 388 -18.96 -14.72 23.62
CA SER A 388 -19.60 -15.12 22.35
C SER A 388 -21.04 -15.56 22.58
N ASP A 389 -22.00 -15.15 21.74
CA ASP A 389 -23.39 -15.59 21.82
C ASP A 389 -23.59 -17.00 21.24
N THR A 390 -22.99 -17.98 21.88
CA THR A 390 -23.07 -19.41 21.54
C THR A 390 -23.63 -20.21 22.72
N PRO A 391 -23.96 -21.50 22.56
CA PRO A 391 -24.38 -22.34 23.69
C PRO A 391 -23.37 -22.37 24.85
N SER A 392 -22.06 -22.24 24.55
CA SER A 392 -21.02 -22.25 25.59
C SER A 392 -20.97 -21.00 26.46
N LYS A 393 -21.71 -19.93 26.11
CA LYS A 393 -21.79 -18.68 26.90
C LYS A 393 -22.20 -18.92 28.35
N ALA A 394 -23.03 -19.93 28.62
CA ALA A 394 -23.49 -20.26 29.97
C ALA A 394 -22.32 -20.59 30.92
N ALA A 395 -21.27 -21.25 30.41
CA ALA A 395 -20.09 -21.57 31.19
C ALA A 395 -19.29 -20.31 31.56
N PHE A 396 -19.13 -19.38 30.61
CA PHE A 396 -18.43 -18.11 30.84
C PHE A 396 -19.22 -17.15 31.75
N ILE A 397 -20.54 -17.08 31.61
CA ILE A 397 -21.39 -16.28 32.51
C ILE A 397 -21.29 -16.81 33.94
N LYS A 398 -21.43 -18.13 34.12
CA LYS A 398 -21.25 -18.75 35.45
C LYS A 398 -19.86 -18.48 36.02
N PHE A 399 -18.84 -18.52 35.18
CA PHE A 399 -17.47 -18.18 35.57
C PHE A 399 -17.35 -16.70 35.98
N ALA A 400 -17.94 -15.77 35.24
CA ALA A 400 -17.98 -14.35 35.55
C ALA A 400 -18.66 -14.08 36.89
N ASP A 401 -19.84 -14.66 37.11
CA ASP A 401 -20.62 -14.54 38.34
C ASP A 401 -19.85 -15.09 39.55
N LYS A 402 -19.21 -16.27 39.41
CA LYS A 402 -18.38 -16.87 40.47
C LYS A 402 -17.21 -15.95 40.87
N ASN A 403 -16.63 -15.23 39.91
CA ASN A 403 -15.44 -14.41 40.10
C ASN A 403 -15.74 -12.91 40.28
N ASN A 404 -17.03 -12.53 40.32
CA ASN A 404 -17.50 -11.15 40.39
C ASN A 404 -16.91 -10.26 39.28
N LEU A 405 -17.06 -10.70 38.03
CA LEU A 405 -16.60 -10.00 36.83
C LEU A 405 -17.79 -9.48 36.04
N SER A 406 -17.64 -8.27 35.49
CA SER A 406 -18.56 -7.73 34.48
C SER A 406 -18.43 -8.52 33.18
N TYR A 407 -19.51 -8.60 32.41
CA TYR A 407 -19.48 -9.25 31.10
C TYR A 407 -20.48 -8.63 30.13
N ILE A 408 -20.20 -8.78 28.85
CA ILE A 408 -21.14 -8.54 27.75
C ILE A 408 -21.29 -9.83 26.94
N VAL A 409 -22.39 -9.94 26.18
CA VAL A 409 -22.62 -11.02 25.23
C VAL A 409 -22.88 -10.40 23.86
N GLY A 410 -22.19 -10.88 22.83
CA GLY A 410 -22.35 -10.37 21.47
C GLY A 410 -22.02 -11.40 20.41
N ASP A 411 -21.97 -10.98 19.15
CA ASP A 411 -21.84 -11.85 17.99
C ASP A 411 -20.60 -12.78 18.06
N GLU A 412 -20.77 -14.02 17.60
CA GLU A 412 -19.73 -15.03 17.64
C GLU A 412 -18.49 -14.64 16.81
N ASN A 413 -18.73 -14.10 15.61
CA ASN A 413 -17.70 -13.82 14.62
C ASN A 413 -17.15 -12.40 14.78
N ASP A 414 -17.95 -11.44 15.25
CA ASP A 414 -17.53 -10.06 15.50
C ASP A 414 -16.87 -9.91 16.89
N VAL A 415 -15.65 -10.45 17.00
CA VAL A 415 -14.84 -10.37 18.22
C VAL A 415 -14.46 -8.92 18.53
N LEU A 416 -14.06 -8.15 17.51
CA LEU A 416 -13.73 -6.72 17.68
C LEU A 416 -14.93 -5.93 18.20
N GLY A 417 -16.13 -6.15 17.66
CA GLY A 417 -17.36 -5.51 18.12
C GLY A 417 -17.68 -5.82 19.58
N ARG A 418 -17.49 -7.07 20.03
CA ARG A 418 -17.62 -7.44 21.45
C ARG A 418 -16.62 -6.70 22.34
N ILE A 419 -15.38 -6.53 21.91
CA ILE A 419 -14.35 -5.80 22.65
C ILE A 419 -14.69 -4.30 22.74
N VAL A 420 -15.15 -3.71 21.64
CA VAL A 420 -15.62 -2.31 21.60
C VAL A 420 -16.79 -2.11 22.56
N GLU A 421 -17.77 -3.02 22.57
CA GLU A 421 -18.94 -2.91 23.45
C GLU A 421 -18.57 -3.09 24.93
N ALA A 422 -17.63 -3.99 25.24
CA ALA A 422 -17.09 -4.16 26.58
C ALA A 422 -16.42 -2.87 27.07
N GLY A 423 -15.57 -2.25 26.24
CA GLY A 423 -14.93 -0.98 26.56
C GLY A 423 -15.93 0.18 26.69
N ARG A 424 -16.94 0.25 25.83
CA ARG A 424 -18.01 1.27 25.94
C ARG A 424 -18.80 1.15 27.23
N THR A 425 -19.24 -0.06 27.56
CA THR A 425 -20.08 -0.31 28.75
C THR A 425 -19.31 -0.05 30.04
N SER A 426 -18.01 -0.33 30.07
CA SER A 426 -17.16 0.00 31.21
C SER A 426 -16.72 1.46 31.24
N GLY A 427 -16.97 2.26 30.19
CA GLY A 427 -16.47 3.64 30.08
C GLY A 427 -14.95 3.71 29.92
N ALA A 428 -14.34 2.72 29.29
CA ALA A 428 -12.91 2.64 29.06
C ALA A 428 -12.42 3.72 28.09
N ASP A 429 -11.25 4.27 28.39
CA ASP A 429 -10.46 5.06 27.45
C ASP A 429 -9.41 4.21 26.74
N LEU A 430 -8.81 3.28 27.51
CA LEU A 430 -7.86 2.29 27.03
C LEU A 430 -8.38 0.89 27.34
N VAL A 431 -8.15 0.00 26.40
CA VAL A 431 -8.48 -1.41 26.48
C VAL A 431 -7.18 -2.20 26.56
N VAL A 432 -7.03 -2.98 27.63
CA VAL A 432 -5.98 -4.02 27.71
C VAL A 432 -6.58 -5.30 27.15
N ARG A 433 -6.08 -5.75 26.00
CA ARG A 433 -6.53 -6.98 25.36
C ARG A 433 -5.45 -8.05 25.47
N THR A 434 -5.87 -9.24 25.87
CA THR A 434 -5.06 -10.45 25.83
C THR A 434 -5.85 -11.58 25.16
N THR A 435 -5.14 -12.66 24.84
CA THR A 435 -5.74 -13.88 24.28
C THR A 435 -6.09 -14.83 25.43
N THR A 436 -7.36 -15.17 25.58
CA THR A 436 -7.91 -15.79 26.80
C THR A 436 -7.43 -17.20 27.12
N GLU A 437 -6.84 -17.87 26.14
CA GLU A 437 -6.25 -19.20 26.25
C GLU A 437 -4.77 -19.19 26.64
N ASN A 438 -4.13 -18.02 26.81
CA ASN A 438 -2.71 -17.95 27.14
C ASN A 438 -2.51 -17.67 28.64
N PRO A 439 -1.92 -18.62 29.40
CA PRO A 439 -1.84 -18.55 30.85
C PRO A 439 -0.64 -17.78 31.38
N PHE A 440 0.37 -17.46 30.56
CA PHE A 440 1.62 -16.82 31.01
C PHE A 440 1.82 -15.49 30.30
N LEU A 441 1.17 -14.44 30.79
CA LEU A 441 1.29 -13.08 30.27
C LEU A 441 2.55 -12.40 30.81
N PHE A 442 3.10 -11.46 30.05
CA PHE A 442 4.03 -10.48 30.62
C PHE A 442 3.28 -9.32 31.28
N TYR A 443 2.47 -9.66 32.30
CA TYR A 443 1.58 -8.71 32.96
C TYR A 443 2.32 -7.59 33.71
N GLU A 444 3.56 -7.86 34.11
CA GLU A 444 4.47 -6.96 34.84
C GLU A 444 4.83 -5.71 34.01
N ALA A 445 4.73 -5.81 32.68
CA ALA A 445 4.95 -4.68 31.79
C ALA A 445 3.70 -3.83 31.54
N ILE A 446 2.49 -4.33 31.82
CA ILE A 446 1.24 -3.68 31.39
C ILE A 446 1.11 -2.27 31.98
N ASP A 447 1.47 -2.07 33.26
CA ASP A 447 1.47 -0.74 33.90
C ASP A 447 2.32 0.26 33.07
N ARG A 448 3.54 -0.14 32.71
CA ARG A 448 4.44 0.67 31.88
C ARG A 448 3.90 0.88 30.47
N VAL A 449 3.27 -0.14 29.86
CA VAL A 449 2.69 -0.02 28.50
C VAL A 449 1.55 0.99 28.49
N VAL A 450 0.68 0.97 29.51
CA VAL A 450 -0.39 1.96 29.69
C VAL A 450 0.18 3.36 29.87
N GLU A 451 1.20 3.54 30.72
CA GLU A 451 1.85 4.83 30.91
C GLU A 451 2.39 5.42 29.59
N HIS A 452 3.04 4.59 28.77
CA HIS A 452 3.56 5.02 27.47
C HIS A 452 2.44 5.31 26.47
N ALA A 453 1.37 4.51 26.47
CA ALA A 453 0.20 4.76 25.62
C ALA A 453 -0.43 6.13 25.91
N ILE A 454 -0.56 6.50 27.19
CA ILE A 454 -1.07 7.81 27.61
C ILE A 454 -0.08 8.91 27.25
N ALA A 455 1.22 8.74 27.57
CA ALA A 455 2.23 9.77 27.35
C ALA A 455 2.43 10.13 25.88
N GLU A 456 2.32 9.15 24.98
CA GLU A 456 2.46 9.34 23.53
C GLU A 456 1.12 9.57 22.81
N ASN A 457 -0.01 9.49 23.52
CA ASN A 457 -1.36 9.47 22.94
C ASN A 457 -1.48 8.40 21.84
N ALA A 458 -1.00 7.20 22.14
CA ALA A 458 -0.94 6.08 21.21
C ALA A 458 -2.33 5.46 20.99
N ASP A 459 -2.61 5.09 19.74
CA ASP A 459 -3.77 4.28 19.40
C ASP A 459 -3.54 2.80 19.73
N LEU A 460 -2.28 2.32 19.63
CA LEU A 460 -1.86 0.98 20.01
C LEU A 460 -0.47 1.03 20.64
N ALA A 461 -0.31 0.46 21.83
CA ALA A 461 0.97 0.24 22.48
C ALA A 461 1.18 -1.24 22.81
N VAL A 462 2.33 -1.79 22.44
CA VAL A 462 2.64 -3.21 22.58
C VAL A 462 4.10 -3.45 22.94
N THR A 463 4.37 -4.53 23.67
CA THR A 463 5.72 -5.06 23.85
C THR A 463 6.14 -5.91 22.66
N ARG A 464 7.43 -5.88 22.31
CA ARG A 464 8.00 -6.63 21.17
C ARG A 464 8.85 -7.81 21.63
N ASP A 465 9.07 -8.77 20.73
CA ASP A 465 10.00 -9.88 20.90
C ASP A 465 9.75 -10.79 22.12
N LEU A 466 8.53 -10.84 22.63
CA LEU A 466 8.14 -11.76 23.70
C LEU A 466 7.88 -13.18 23.16
N PRO A 467 7.84 -14.19 24.05
CA PRO A 467 7.28 -15.50 23.73
C PRO A 467 5.90 -15.40 23.11
N LEU A 468 5.63 -16.24 22.11
CA LEU A 468 4.31 -16.32 21.52
C LEU A 468 3.29 -16.74 22.57
N GLY A 469 2.31 -15.87 22.81
CA GLY A 469 1.26 -16.06 23.79
C GLY A 469 1.36 -15.19 25.04
N SER A 470 2.49 -14.51 25.26
CA SER A 470 2.71 -13.67 26.45
C SER A 470 2.38 -12.20 26.27
N PHE A 471 1.90 -11.81 25.08
CA PHE A 471 1.60 -10.43 24.73
C PHE A 471 0.31 -9.92 25.40
N ALA A 472 0.34 -8.65 25.76
CA ALA A 472 -0.83 -7.84 26.03
C ALA A 472 -0.77 -6.59 25.14
N GLU A 473 -1.92 -6.21 24.59
CA GLU A 473 -2.08 -5.03 23.76
C GLU A 473 -2.82 -3.96 24.55
N VAL A 474 -2.31 -2.73 24.55
CA VAL A 474 -3.02 -1.57 25.10
C VAL A 474 -3.50 -0.71 23.95
N ILE A 475 -4.81 -0.63 23.76
CA ILE A 475 -5.42 -0.01 22.58
C ILE A 475 -6.37 1.10 23.03
N SER A 476 -6.39 2.25 22.36
CA SER A 476 -7.41 3.26 22.64
C SER A 476 -8.78 2.78 22.19
N LEU A 477 -9.83 3.02 22.99
CA LEU A 477 -11.19 2.62 22.62
C LEU A 477 -11.62 3.28 21.30
N ARG A 478 -11.17 4.52 21.07
CA ARG A 478 -11.36 5.25 19.82
C ARG A 478 -10.74 4.52 18.62
N ALA A 479 -9.53 3.98 18.76
CA ALA A 479 -8.87 3.23 17.69
C ALA A 479 -9.63 1.93 17.37
N LEU A 480 -10.09 1.21 18.38
CA LEU A 480 -10.93 0.02 18.19
C LEU A 480 -12.24 0.34 17.47
N HIS A 481 -12.90 1.45 17.83
CA HIS A 481 -14.11 1.90 17.14
C HIS A 481 -13.84 2.19 15.66
N ARG A 482 -12.76 2.92 15.35
CA ARG A 482 -12.37 3.21 13.96
C ARG A 482 -12.04 1.94 13.19
N ALA A 483 -11.30 1.02 13.80
CA ALA A 483 -10.99 -0.27 13.19
C ALA A 483 -12.25 -1.08 12.86
N HIS A 484 -13.26 -1.04 13.73
CA HIS A 484 -14.54 -1.72 13.52
C HIS A 484 -15.41 -1.05 12.44
N GLU A 485 -15.38 0.28 12.39
CA GLU A 485 -16.18 1.08 11.46
C GLU A 485 -15.62 1.04 10.03
N PHE A 486 -14.31 1.18 9.87
CA PHE A 486 -13.65 1.25 8.56
C PHE A 486 -13.06 -0.08 8.08
N GLY A 487 -12.97 -1.08 8.96
CA GLY A 487 -12.47 -2.41 8.62
C GLY A 487 -13.50 -3.28 7.88
N GLU A 488 -12.99 -4.05 6.92
CA GLU A 488 -13.68 -5.20 6.31
C GLU A 488 -13.99 -6.31 7.33
N ASP A 489 -14.85 -7.27 6.97
CA ASP A 489 -15.27 -8.39 7.83
C ASP A 489 -14.11 -9.20 8.41
N ARG A 490 -13.00 -9.37 7.67
CA ARG A 490 -11.80 -10.08 8.16
C ARG A 490 -11.17 -9.42 9.40
N HIS A 491 -11.30 -8.10 9.54
CA HIS A 491 -10.76 -7.33 10.66
C HIS A 491 -11.61 -7.46 11.93
N ARG A 492 -12.83 -8.00 11.82
CA ARG A 492 -13.73 -8.26 12.95
C ARG A 492 -13.41 -9.56 13.69
N SER A 493 -12.44 -10.33 13.19
CA SER A 493 -12.00 -11.62 13.73
C SER A 493 -11.22 -11.52 15.05
N GLU A 494 -10.67 -12.64 15.52
CA GLU A 494 -9.76 -12.69 16.67
C GLU A 494 -8.48 -11.83 16.52
N LEU A 495 -8.16 -11.38 15.31
CA LEU A 495 -7.07 -10.45 15.02
C LEU A 495 -7.53 -9.00 15.16
N VAL A 496 -8.01 -8.67 16.36
CA VAL A 496 -8.66 -7.40 16.75
C VAL A 496 -7.91 -6.15 16.28
N THR A 497 -6.58 -6.18 16.28
CA THR A 497 -5.70 -5.06 15.93
C THR A 497 -5.20 -5.06 14.47
N SER A 498 -5.63 -6.02 13.65
CA SER A 498 -5.16 -6.19 12.26
C SER A 498 -5.31 -4.92 11.42
N PHE A 499 -6.49 -4.31 11.41
CA PHE A 499 -6.73 -3.05 10.69
C PHE A 499 -5.78 -1.93 11.15
N ILE A 500 -5.55 -1.81 12.47
CA ILE A 500 -4.65 -0.80 13.02
C ILE A 500 -3.23 -1.02 12.49
N THR A 501 -2.74 -2.26 12.53
CA THR A 501 -1.38 -2.62 12.10
C THR A 501 -1.16 -2.61 10.58
N GLU A 502 -2.22 -2.80 9.80
CA GLU A 502 -2.19 -2.71 8.34
C GLU A 502 -2.23 -1.27 7.82
N HIS A 503 -2.64 -0.33 8.69
CA HIS A 503 -2.77 1.10 8.40
C HIS A 503 -1.91 1.99 9.33
N PRO A 504 -0.59 1.77 9.44
CA PRO A 504 0.28 2.56 10.32
C PRO A 504 0.33 4.06 9.96
N GLU A 505 -0.06 4.43 8.74
CA GLU A 505 -0.23 5.83 8.32
C GLU A 505 -1.44 6.52 8.97
N SER A 506 -2.40 5.74 9.46
CA SER A 506 -3.66 6.21 10.03
C SER A 506 -3.72 6.12 11.56
N PHE A 507 -2.79 5.39 12.19
CA PHE A 507 -2.81 5.10 13.61
C PHE A 507 -1.44 5.32 14.27
N ASP A 508 -1.47 5.85 15.49
CA ASP A 508 -0.26 6.07 16.28
C ASP A 508 0.13 4.79 17.04
N ILE A 509 1.06 4.01 16.48
CA ILE A 509 1.52 2.72 17.04
C ILE A 509 2.87 2.88 17.76
N VAL A 510 2.93 2.44 19.01
CA VAL A 510 4.13 2.50 19.86
C VAL A 510 4.59 1.10 20.23
N GLY A 511 5.86 0.81 19.94
CA GLY A 511 6.53 -0.41 20.38
C GLY A 511 7.37 -0.16 21.63
N ILE A 512 7.29 -1.05 22.60
CA ILE A 512 8.03 -0.96 23.86
C ILE A 512 8.97 -2.16 23.96
N GLU A 513 10.24 -1.86 24.21
CA GLU A 513 11.29 -2.85 24.38
C GLU A 513 11.23 -3.45 25.80
N PRO A 514 10.98 -4.76 25.96
CA PRO A 514 11.01 -5.41 27.27
C PRO A 514 12.47 -5.69 27.72
N PRO A 515 12.70 -6.10 28.98
CA PRO A 515 14.03 -6.56 29.42
C PRO A 515 14.57 -7.69 28.56
N GLU A 516 15.90 -7.76 28.36
CA GLU A 516 16.53 -8.82 27.55
C GLU A 516 16.20 -10.24 28.04
N THR A 517 15.98 -10.42 29.34
CA THR A 517 15.67 -11.73 29.95
C THR A 517 14.38 -12.36 29.46
N VAL A 518 13.43 -11.56 28.96
CA VAL A 518 12.13 -12.03 28.45
C VAL A 518 11.99 -11.90 26.92
N ARG A 519 13.04 -11.45 26.21
CA ARG A 519 13.03 -11.34 24.74
C ARG A 519 13.29 -12.69 24.09
N ARG A 520 12.24 -13.47 23.96
CA ARG A 520 12.29 -14.88 23.52
C ARG A 520 11.25 -15.19 22.44
N PRO A 521 11.35 -14.58 21.25
CA PRO A 521 10.42 -14.86 20.14
C PRO A 521 10.53 -16.29 19.61
N ASP A 522 11.57 -17.02 20.00
CA ASP A 522 11.77 -18.45 19.75
C ASP A 522 10.87 -19.35 20.62
N VAL A 523 10.33 -18.83 21.73
CA VAL A 523 9.53 -19.59 22.69
C VAL A 523 8.03 -19.45 22.39
N ARG A 524 7.29 -20.55 22.51
CA ARG A 524 5.85 -20.61 22.29
C ARG A 524 5.12 -21.10 23.54
N LEU A 525 4.37 -20.20 24.17
CA LEU A 525 3.55 -20.42 25.39
C LEU A 525 2.04 -20.32 25.11
N THR A 526 1.62 -20.34 23.85
CA THR A 526 0.20 -20.34 23.44
C THR A 526 -0.49 -21.64 23.79
N VAL A 527 -1.78 -21.66 24.13
CA VAL A 527 -2.58 -22.92 24.20
C VAL A 527 -3.49 -23.07 22.99
N ASP A 528 -2.91 -23.49 21.87
CA ASP A 528 -3.64 -23.66 20.62
C ASP A 528 -4.06 -25.11 20.34
N ASN A 529 -3.22 -26.04 20.76
CA ASN A 529 -3.34 -27.46 20.52
C ASN A 529 -3.19 -28.24 21.84
N PRO A 530 -3.61 -29.51 21.88
CA PRO A 530 -3.31 -30.41 22.98
C PRO A 530 -1.86 -30.41 23.52
N CYS A 531 -0.85 -30.43 22.63
CA CYS A 531 0.57 -30.44 23.05
C CYS A 531 0.98 -29.15 23.78
N ASP A 532 0.31 -28.04 23.46
CA ASP A 532 0.53 -26.78 24.15
C ASP A 532 -0.02 -26.82 25.56
N LEU A 533 -1.21 -27.38 25.73
CA LEU A 533 -1.81 -27.57 27.05
C LEU A 533 -0.95 -28.49 27.92
N MET A 534 -0.33 -29.52 27.32
CA MET A 534 0.64 -30.37 28.01
C MET A 534 1.86 -29.57 28.48
N LEU A 535 2.47 -28.78 27.59
CA LEU A 535 3.61 -27.93 27.95
C LEU A 535 3.25 -26.99 29.11
N VAL A 536 2.09 -26.32 29.01
CA VAL A 536 1.62 -25.39 30.04
C VAL A 536 1.41 -26.08 31.39
N ARG A 537 0.81 -27.28 31.41
CA ARG A 537 0.62 -28.05 32.65
C ARG A 537 1.95 -28.51 33.25
N GLU A 538 2.87 -28.94 32.38
CA GLU A 538 4.21 -29.40 32.78
C GLU A 538 5.05 -28.25 33.37
N LEU A 539 4.95 -27.05 32.77
CA LEU A 539 5.50 -25.81 33.31
C LEU A 539 4.84 -25.47 34.65
N TRP A 540 3.51 -25.50 34.72
CA TRP A 540 2.74 -25.21 35.92
C TRP A 540 3.15 -26.08 37.12
N GLU A 541 3.26 -27.40 36.92
CA GLU A 541 3.69 -28.32 37.98
C GLU A 541 5.09 -27.99 38.51
N ARG A 542 5.99 -27.51 37.66
CA ARG A 542 7.36 -27.13 38.06
C ARG A 542 7.44 -25.82 38.82
N VAL A 543 6.58 -24.87 38.50
CA VAL A 543 6.52 -23.57 39.18
C VAL A 543 5.61 -23.60 40.41
N SER A 544 4.90 -24.71 40.65
CA SER A 544 3.89 -24.86 41.70
C SER A 544 4.37 -24.67 43.15
N GLU A 545 5.68 -24.66 43.40
CA GLU A 545 6.26 -24.31 44.71
C GLU A 545 6.32 -22.78 44.97
N HIS A 546 6.00 -21.96 43.98
CA HIS A 546 5.93 -20.50 44.04
C HIS A 546 4.47 -19.98 44.07
N ASP A 547 4.26 -18.74 44.55
CA ASP A 547 2.94 -18.09 44.63
C ASP A 547 2.43 -17.65 43.24
N ASP A 548 1.20 -18.04 42.84
CA ASP A 548 0.48 -17.51 41.66
C ASP A 548 0.03 -16.05 41.92
N PRO A 549 0.30 -15.09 41.01
CA PRO A 549 0.83 -15.25 39.65
C PRO A 549 2.36 -15.17 39.51
N TYR A 550 2.89 -15.97 38.57
CA TYR A 550 4.31 -16.06 38.23
C TYR A 550 4.77 -14.97 37.27
N ASP A 551 5.94 -14.39 37.52
CA ASP A 551 6.59 -13.53 36.54
C ASP A 551 7.06 -14.33 35.31
N LEU A 552 7.05 -13.69 34.13
CA LEU A 552 7.40 -14.36 32.87
C LEU A 552 8.85 -14.85 32.84
N GLU A 553 9.76 -14.14 33.52
CA GLU A 553 11.17 -14.53 33.59
C GLU A 553 11.32 -15.88 34.31
N THR A 554 10.60 -16.09 35.43
CA THR A 554 10.54 -17.37 36.13
C THR A 554 10.01 -18.49 35.21
N ILE A 555 8.94 -18.25 34.46
CA ILE A 555 8.43 -19.25 33.50
C ILE A 555 9.50 -19.65 32.47
N LEU A 556 10.23 -18.66 31.93
CA LEU A 556 11.30 -18.90 30.95
C LEU A 556 12.50 -19.64 31.55
N GLN A 557 12.88 -19.35 32.79
CA GLN A 557 13.96 -20.07 33.49
C GLN A 557 13.64 -21.56 33.61
N TYR A 558 12.41 -21.93 33.97
CA TYR A 558 12.00 -23.33 34.04
C TYR A 558 11.88 -23.97 32.65
N TYR A 559 11.40 -23.22 31.66
CA TYR A 559 11.35 -23.68 30.28
C TYR A 559 12.75 -24.08 29.75
N ASP A 560 13.76 -23.24 30.00
CA ASP A 560 15.13 -23.46 29.52
C ASP A 560 15.88 -24.53 30.32
N ASN A 561 15.78 -24.54 31.66
CA ASN A 561 16.51 -25.47 32.52
C ASN A 561 16.12 -26.93 32.29
N GLU A 562 14.84 -27.17 31.98
CA GLU A 562 14.26 -28.50 31.79
C GLU A 562 14.18 -28.89 30.31
N ASN A 563 14.59 -27.98 29.40
CA ASN A 563 14.57 -28.16 27.95
C ASN A 563 13.21 -28.66 27.42
N LEU A 564 12.13 -28.00 27.82
CA LEU A 564 10.75 -28.39 27.50
C LEU A 564 10.31 -28.04 26.06
N SER A 565 11.21 -27.46 25.27
CA SER A 565 10.96 -27.00 23.91
C SER A 565 10.44 -28.10 22.97
N THR A 566 10.82 -29.35 23.21
CA THR A 566 10.39 -30.51 22.42
C THR A 566 8.90 -30.86 22.56
N ILE A 567 8.23 -30.44 23.65
CA ILE A 567 6.83 -30.82 23.93
C ILE A 567 5.87 -30.27 22.88
N ASN A 568 6.12 -29.05 22.42
CA ASN A 568 5.25 -28.35 21.47
C ASN A 568 6.00 -27.89 20.21
N GLU A 569 7.14 -28.51 19.92
CA GLU A 569 8.00 -28.27 18.74
C GLU A 569 7.27 -28.61 17.43
N GLU A 570 6.59 -29.77 17.40
CA GLU A 570 5.73 -30.16 16.28
C GLU A 570 4.35 -29.51 16.45
N LYS A 571 3.84 -28.85 15.40
CA LYS A 571 2.43 -28.39 15.32
C LYS A 571 1.56 -29.55 14.86
N PRO A 572 0.93 -30.34 15.74
CA PRO A 572 0.12 -31.46 15.31
C PRO A 572 -1.16 -30.88 14.70
N ASP A 573 -1.55 -31.34 13.52
CA ASP A 573 -2.78 -30.94 12.82
C ASP A 573 -4.08 -31.45 13.49
N GLY A 574 -3.98 -31.93 14.74
CA GLY A 574 -5.07 -32.55 15.49
C GLY A 574 -5.25 -34.04 15.22
N THR A 575 -4.39 -34.72 14.45
CA THR A 575 -4.55 -36.15 14.10
C THR A 575 -3.62 -37.12 14.85
N THR A 576 -2.69 -36.63 15.67
CA THR A 576 -1.68 -37.48 16.35
C THR A 576 -2.25 -38.19 17.60
N PRO A 577 -2.34 -39.53 17.64
CA PRO A 577 -3.08 -40.26 18.68
C PRO A 577 -2.53 -40.12 20.12
N ALA A 578 -1.22 -39.94 20.29
CA ALA A 578 -0.60 -39.83 21.61
C ALA A 578 -0.94 -38.52 22.34
N VAL A 579 -1.22 -37.47 21.57
CA VAL A 579 -1.47 -36.09 22.01
C VAL A 579 -2.96 -35.88 22.37
N VAL A 580 -3.83 -36.65 21.73
CA VAL A 580 -5.27 -36.71 21.98
C VAL A 580 -5.55 -37.21 23.41
N GLY A 581 -4.89 -38.26 23.92
CA GLY A 581 -5.23 -38.85 25.23
C GLY A 581 -5.10 -37.96 26.48
N GLN A 582 -4.31 -36.87 26.45
CA GLN A 582 -4.01 -36.02 27.63
C GLN A 582 -4.70 -34.63 27.59
N SER A 583 -5.39 -34.30 26.51
CA SER A 583 -5.97 -32.97 26.25
C SER A 583 -7.47 -32.85 26.50
N TRP A 584 -8.16 -33.97 26.73
CA TRP A 584 -9.62 -34.01 26.96
C TRP A 584 -9.99 -33.78 28.42
N HIS A 585 -9.78 -32.57 28.92
CA HIS A 585 -10.32 -32.16 30.22
C HIS A 585 -11.10 -30.84 30.08
N ILE A 586 -12.29 -30.88 29.47
CA ILE A 586 -13.30 -29.81 29.61
C ILE A 586 -14.70 -30.37 29.83
N TYR A 587 -15.45 -29.67 30.70
CA TYR A 587 -16.79 -29.99 31.19
C TYR A 587 -17.79 -28.83 31.00
N ALA A 588 -19.03 -29.17 30.63
CA ALA A 588 -20.33 -28.70 31.18
C ALA A 588 -21.44 -29.58 30.50
N GLU A 589 -22.38 -30.25 31.18
CA GLU A 589 -23.56 -29.66 31.84
C GLU A 589 -24.40 -30.62 32.73
N SER A 590 -25.27 -29.93 33.51
CA SER A 590 -26.59 -30.22 34.11
C SER A 590 -26.86 -31.29 35.19
N ASP A 591 -26.21 -32.45 35.25
CA ASP A 591 -26.66 -33.53 36.18
C ASP A 591 -25.53 -34.30 36.89
N GLU A 592 -24.58 -33.59 37.51
CA GLU A 592 -23.65 -34.07 38.55
C GLU A 592 -22.93 -35.44 38.32
N ARG A 593 -22.77 -35.94 37.08
CA ARG A 593 -21.94 -37.12 36.75
C ARG A 593 -21.17 -36.95 35.44
N MET A 594 -19.85 -37.10 35.51
CA MET A 594 -18.91 -36.96 34.39
C MET A 594 -18.82 -38.28 33.59
N THR A 595 -19.05 -38.24 32.27
CA THR A 595 -18.87 -39.43 31.41
C THR A 595 -18.02 -39.10 30.18
N CYS A 596 -17.05 -39.96 29.90
CA CYS A 596 -16.14 -39.93 28.75
C CYS A 596 -16.93 -40.28 27.47
N ILE A 597 -16.81 -39.47 26.41
CA ILE A 597 -17.21 -39.89 25.06
C ILE A 597 -15.94 -40.10 24.25
N ASP A 598 -15.64 -41.36 24.00
CA ASP A 598 -14.65 -41.81 23.04
C ASP A 598 -15.12 -41.39 21.64
N TRP A 599 -14.29 -40.71 20.84
CA TRP A 599 -14.60 -40.39 19.43
C TRP A 599 -14.43 -41.65 18.55
N GLY A 600 -14.97 -42.77 19.02
CA GLY A 600 -15.00 -44.08 18.35
C GLY A 600 -16.39 -44.48 17.86
N ASP A 601 -17.48 -43.94 18.41
CA ASP A 601 -18.84 -44.39 18.10
C ASP A 601 -19.85 -43.24 17.91
N SER A 602 -19.76 -42.52 16.79
CA SER A 602 -20.94 -42.03 16.04
C SER A 602 -20.55 -41.30 14.75
N LYS A 603 -20.46 -42.04 13.64
CA LYS A 603 -21.10 -41.57 12.40
C LYS A 603 -22.59 -41.89 12.56
N PRO A 604 -23.51 -40.93 12.43
CA PRO A 604 -24.06 -40.57 11.11
C PRO A 604 -24.31 -39.05 10.97
N PHE A 605 -24.22 -38.40 9.81
CA PHE A 605 -25.08 -38.64 8.66
C PHE A 605 -24.37 -38.21 7.37
N SER A 606 -24.50 -39.07 6.36
CA SER A 606 -24.47 -38.70 4.95
C SER A 606 -25.73 -37.89 4.60
N GLN A 607 -25.57 -36.63 4.20
CA GLN A 607 -26.05 -36.04 2.94
C GLN A 607 -25.56 -34.60 2.83
#